data_AF-I3XSJ8-F1
#
_entry.id   AF-I3XSJ8-F1
#
_cell.length_a   1.000
_cell.length_b   1.000
_cell.length_c   1.000
_cell.angle_alpha   90.00
_cell.angle_beta   90.00
_cell.angle_gamma   90.00
#
_symmetry.space_group_name_H-M   'P 1'
#
loop_
_entity.id
_entity.type
_entity.pdbx_description
1 polymer ?
#
loop_
_entity_poly.entity_id
_entity_poly.type
_entity_poly.pdbx_seq_one_letter_code
_entity_poly.pdbx_strand_id
1 'polypeptide(L)'
;MTQTSIEEIQREIEEASKQISEVREKIKTLKEQRYRLINELKTERAEKQKYLSELRSLKEKLKNIREARKRLLEEYKRLAEERRSKIEELRTLREILVEKQNVIQNMSREARTPSNILREEIERLEWMLQTRVLSIEEENRVIQKIKRLSSLLEKAEKLRKEKNEILEVKAFYSSLRIQVKDLTSKLNNMRGEIGRLTAERDKIKQQLNELVKKYLDLKNDIQVKQDTVNAISKEIEDLTSKLNGLREKVSSLNKELEKARLGMVLNMKKQEILEKASGKKRLTIDELKIIYGEPEDFMEEQ
;
A
#
# COMPACT_ATOMS: atom_id res chain seq x y z
N MET A 1 50.20 23.38 62.47
CA MET A 1 49.81 22.67 61.24
C MET A 1 51.00 22.70 60.29
N THR A 2 51.48 21.53 59.88
CA THR A 2 52.77 21.33 59.22
C THR A 2 52.67 21.49 57.69
N GLN A 3 53.80 21.78 57.04
CA GLN A 3 53.97 21.80 55.57
C GLN A 3 53.34 20.59 54.87
N THR A 4 53.35 19.42 55.52
CA THR A 4 52.75 18.17 55.02
C THR A 4 51.24 18.26 54.78
N SER A 5 50.49 19.01 55.60
CA SER A 5 49.04 19.16 55.42
C SER A 5 48.69 20.03 54.21
N ILE A 6 49.55 20.99 53.85
CA ILE A 6 49.41 21.82 52.65
C ILE A 6 49.69 20.99 51.39
N GLU A 7 50.72 20.14 51.42
CA GLU A 7 51.07 19.24 50.32
C GLU A 7 49.99 18.20 50.05
N GLU A 8 49.36 17.66 51.11
CA GLU A 8 48.22 16.75 51.01
C GLU A 8 47.00 17.41 50.33
N ILE A 9 46.62 18.63 50.76
CA ILE A 9 45.52 19.38 50.13
C ILE A 9 45.83 19.69 48.65
N GLN A 10 47.08 20.06 48.33
CA GLN A 10 47.50 20.30 46.95
C GLN A 10 47.38 19.04 46.09
N ARG A 11 47.76 17.88 46.63
CA ARG A 11 47.63 16.60 45.94
C ARG A 11 46.17 16.25 45.69
N GLU A 12 45.28 16.45 46.66
CA GLU A 12 43.84 16.23 46.48
C GLU A 12 43.23 17.16 45.42
N ILE A 13 43.66 18.42 45.36
CA ILE A 13 43.26 19.38 44.31
C ILE A 13 43.72 18.92 42.94
N GLU A 14 44.96 18.41 42.83
CA GLU A 14 45.52 17.94 41.57
C GLU A 14 44.79 16.67 41.08
N GLU A 15 44.51 15.73 41.97
CA GLU A 15 43.72 14.53 41.67
C GLU A 15 42.28 14.88 41.25
N ALA A 16 41.61 15.78 41.96
CA ALA A 16 40.27 16.24 41.60
C ALA A 16 40.28 17.00 40.25
N SER A 17 41.32 17.79 39.95
CA SER A 17 41.48 18.48 38.67
C SER A 17 41.68 17.50 37.50
N LYS A 18 42.45 16.43 37.70
CA LYS A 18 42.60 15.33 36.74
C LYS A 18 41.24 14.67 36.47
N GLN A 19 40.49 14.32 37.51
CA GLN A 19 39.14 13.75 37.37
C GLN A 19 38.17 14.69 36.63
N ILE A 20 38.24 16.01 36.88
CA ILE A 20 37.45 17.00 36.14
C ILE A 20 37.79 16.95 34.65
N SER A 21 39.07 16.89 34.27
CA SER A 21 39.48 16.83 32.87
C SER A 21 38.97 15.57 32.16
N GLU A 22 39.06 14.41 32.81
CA GLU A 22 38.56 13.15 32.28
C GLU A 22 37.05 13.15 32.09
N VAL A 23 36.30 13.68 33.08
CA VAL A 23 34.84 13.78 33.00
C VAL A 23 34.43 14.74 31.87
N ARG A 24 35.16 15.84 31.65
CA ARG A 24 34.89 16.76 30.53
C ARG A 24 35.06 16.09 29.18
N GLU A 25 36.16 15.36 28.99
CA GLU A 25 36.41 14.64 27.73
C GLU A 25 35.34 13.57 27.49
N LYS A 26 34.93 12.80 28.51
CA LYS A 26 33.83 11.84 28.40
C LYS A 26 32.50 12.52 28.02
N ILE A 27 32.16 13.65 28.65
CA ILE A 27 30.95 14.41 28.28
C ILE A 27 31.02 14.88 26.82
N LYS A 28 32.19 15.34 26.37
CA LYS A 28 32.38 15.80 25.00
C LYS A 28 32.17 14.67 23.99
N THR A 29 32.79 13.51 24.18
CA THR A 29 32.64 12.37 23.27
C THR A 29 31.21 11.86 23.25
N LEU A 30 30.54 11.76 24.40
CA LEU A 30 29.13 11.37 24.47
C LEU A 30 28.21 12.38 23.77
N LYS A 31 28.46 13.69 23.89
CA LYS A 31 27.70 14.73 23.17
C LYS A 31 27.86 14.60 21.65
N GLU A 32 29.07 14.33 21.17
CA GLU A 32 29.33 14.10 19.74
C GLU A 32 28.62 12.84 19.23
N GLN A 33 28.69 11.73 19.97
CA GLN A 33 27.97 10.50 19.65
C GLN A 33 26.45 10.73 19.60
N ARG A 34 25.91 11.40 20.62
CA ARG A 34 24.48 11.76 20.68
C ARG A 34 24.05 12.59 19.48
N TYR A 35 24.86 13.59 19.10
CA TYR A 35 24.56 14.44 17.96
C TYR A 35 24.51 13.65 16.64
N ARG A 36 25.46 12.72 16.44
CA ARG A 36 25.47 11.82 15.27
C ARG A 36 24.20 10.97 15.22
N LEU A 37 23.85 10.31 16.33
CA LEU A 37 22.65 9.47 16.42
C LEU A 37 21.36 10.27 16.19
N ILE A 38 21.26 11.49 16.68
CA ILE A 38 20.09 12.36 16.44
C ILE A 38 19.93 12.68 14.95
N ASN A 39 21.03 12.94 14.24
CA ASN A 39 20.99 13.20 12.80
C ASN A 39 20.55 11.96 12.02
N GLU A 40 21.08 10.78 12.35
CA GLU A 40 20.64 9.52 11.76
C GLU A 40 19.16 9.24 12.03
N LEU A 41 18.69 9.45 13.26
CA LEU A 41 17.28 9.32 13.60
C LEU A 41 16.40 10.27 12.79
N LYS A 42 16.88 11.49 12.50
CA LYS A 42 16.15 12.45 11.67
C LYS A 42 15.99 11.92 10.23
N THR A 43 17.05 11.37 9.64
CA THR A 43 16.99 10.80 8.29
C THR A 43 16.10 9.56 8.24
N GLU A 44 16.25 8.64 9.20
CA GLU A 44 15.45 7.42 9.28
C GLU A 44 13.96 7.71 9.50
N ARG A 45 13.61 8.72 10.33
CA ARG A 45 12.21 9.15 10.50
C ARG A 45 11.61 9.69 9.21
N ALA A 46 12.40 10.44 8.43
CA ALA A 46 11.94 10.93 7.13
C ALA A 46 11.71 9.79 6.15
N GLU A 47 12.60 8.80 6.10
CA GLU A 47 12.44 7.59 5.29
C GLU A 47 11.23 6.75 5.71
N LYS A 48 11.04 6.56 7.01
CA LYS A 48 9.85 5.89 7.56
C LYS A 48 8.56 6.57 7.11
N GLN A 49 8.55 7.91 7.07
CA GLN A 49 7.39 8.66 6.59
C GLN A 49 7.17 8.46 5.08
N LYS A 50 8.24 8.38 4.28
CA LYS A 50 8.15 8.02 2.85
C LYS A 50 7.53 6.63 2.69
N TYR A 51 8.05 5.61 3.38
CA TYR A 51 7.47 4.27 3.35
C TYR A 51 6.01 4.24 3.78
N LEU A 52 5.62 5.02 4.80
CA LEU A 52 4.22 5.13 5.21
C LEU A 52 3.34 5.72 4.10
N SER A 53 3.82 6.75 3.40
CA SER A 53 3.09 7.36 2.28
C SER A 53 2.95 6.40 1.10
N GLU A 54 4.01 5.67 0.77
CA GLU A 54 4.02 4.65 -0.27
C GLU A 54 3.06 3.50 0.07
N LEU A 55 3.09 3.00 1.31
CA LEU A 55 2.16 1.98 1.80
C LEU A 55 0.69 2.43 1.65
N ARG A 56 0.38 3.69 1.95
CA ARG A 56 -0.97 4.23 1.75
C ARG A 56 -1.35 4.22 0.28
N SER A 57 -0.45 4.70 -0.59
CA SER A 57 -0.69 4.73 -2.04
C SER A 57 -0.89 3.33 -2.64
N LEU A 58 -0.12 2.33 -2.21
CA LEU A 58 -0.25 0.95 -2.66
C LEU A 58 -1.54 0.30 -2.16
N LYS A 59 -1.93 0.57 -0.91
CA LYS A 59 -3.23 0.11 -0.38
C LYS A 59 -4.39 0.67 -1.18
N GLU A 60 -4.35 1.94 -1.56
CA GLU A 60 -5.39 2.56 -2.37
C GLU A 60 -5.44 1.97 -3.78
N LYS A 61 -4.28 1.82 -4.44
CA LYS A 61 -4.20 1.12 -5.73
C LYS A 61 -4.77 -0.30 -5.66
N LEU A 62 -4.45 -1.03 -4.59
CA LEU A 62 -4.94 -2.39 -4.38
C LEU A 62 -6.46 -2.43 -4.17
N LYS A 63 -7.02 -1.45 -3.47
CA LYS A 63 -8.47 -1.30 -3.31
C LYS A 63 -9.14 -1.07 -4.67
N ASN A 64 -8.64 -0.11 -5.44
CA ASN A 64 -9.17 0.22 -6.77
C ASN A 64 -9.14 -0.99 -7.72
N ILE A 65 -8.03 -1.75 -7.75
CA ILE A 65 -7.93 -2.96 -8.57
C ILE A 65 -8.93 -4.03 -8.12
N ARG A 66 -9.13 -4.21 -6.81
CA ARG A 66 -10.12 -5.17 -6.29
C ARG A 66 -11.54 -4.79 -6.70
N GLU A 67 -11.88 -3.50 -6.61
CA GLU A 67 -13.20 -2.99 -7.02
C GLU A 67 -13.41 -3.14 -8.53
N ALA A 68 -12.44 -2.73 -9.35
CA ALA A 68 -12.49 -2.89 -10.80
C ALA A 68 -12.65 -4.37 -11.21
N ARG A 69 -11.86 -5.26 -10.60
CA ARG A 69 -11.96 -6.71 -10.83
C ARG A 69 -13.30 -7.27 -10.40
N LYS A 70 -13.89 -6.77 -9.30
CA LYS A 70 -15.22 -7.19 -8.84
C LYS A 70 -16.29 -6.81 -9.87
N ARG A 71 -16.29 -5.56 -10.35
CA ARG A 71 -17.22 -5.07 -11.39
C ARG A 71 -17.12 -5.90 -12.67
N LEU A 72 -15.89 -6.13 -13.16
CA LEU A 72 -15.66 -6.97 -14.34
C LEU A 72 -16.13 -8.42 -14.15
N LEU A 73 -15.98 -9.00 -12.96
CA LEU A 73 -16.48 -10.35 -12.67
C LEU A 73 -18.00 -10.41 -12.66
N GLU A 74 -18.68 -9.38 -12.17
CA GLU A 74 -20.14 -9.27 -12.20
C GLU A 74 -20.66 -9.13 -13.63
N GLU A 75 -20.04 -8.26 -14.44
CA GLU A 75 -20.37 -8.11 -15.85
C GLU A 75 -20.09 -9.40 -16.65
N TYR A 76 -18.95 -10.05 -16.41
CA TYR A 76 -18.62 -11.33 -17.02
C TYR A 76 -19.67 -12.40 -16.71
N LYS A 77 -20.16 -12.48 -15.47
CA LYS A 77 -21.21 -13.43 -15.08
C LYS A 77 -22.51 -13.15 -15.84
N ARG A 78 -22.95 -11.89 -15.90
CA ARG A 78 -24.16 -11.48 -16.64
C ARG A 78 -24.07 -11.84 -18.12
N LEU A 79 -22.95 -11.51 -18.78
CA LEU A 79 -22.75 -11.84 -20.20
C LEU A 79 -22.60 -13.35 -20.43
N ALA A 80 -22.06 -14.09 -19.46
CA ALA A 80 -21.96 -15.54 -19.55
C ALA A 80 -23.33 -16.21 -19.45
N GLU A 81 -24.23 -15.68 -18.63
CA GLU A 81 -25.62 -16.12 -18.53
C GLU A 81 -26.38 -15.79 -19.81
N GLU A 82 -26.27 -14.57 -20.33
CA GLU A 82 -26.86 -14.18 -21.63
C GLU A 82 -26.35 -15.06 -22.78
N ARG A 83 -25.06 -15.38 -22.81
CA ARG A 83 -24.51 -16.31 -23.80
C ARG A 83 -25.11 -17.70 -23.67
N ARG A 84 -25.33 -18.19 -22.45
CA ARG A 84 -25.93 -19.52 -22.23
C ARG A 84 -27.37 -19.56 -22.70
N SER A 85 -28.19 -18.54 -22.41
CA SER A 85 -29.58 -18.49 -22.88
C SER A 85 -29.64 -18.49 -24.41
N LYS A 86 -28.81 -17.67 -25.08
CA LYS A 86 -28.76 -17.63 -26.55
C LYS A 86 -28.23 -18.92 -27.17
N ILE A 87 -27.34 -19.65 -26.50
CA ILE A 87 -26.90 -20.98 -26.96
C ILE A 87 -28.06 -21.98 -26.88
N GLU A 88 -28.90 -21.89 -25.85
CA GLU A 88 -30.07 -22.75 -25.70
C GLU A 88 -31.15 -22.42 -26.74
N GLU A 89 -31.39 -21.15 -26.99
CA GLU A 89 -32.22 -20.68 -28.12
C GLU A 89 -31.69 -21.18 -29.48
N LEU A 90 -30.36 -21.19 -29.69
CA LEU A 90 -29.77 -21.78 -30.91
C LEU A 90 -30.01 -23.29 -31.02
N ARG A 91 -30.04 -24.02 -29.91
CA ARG A 91 -30.30 -25.47 -29.90
C ARG A 91 -31.73 -25.75 -30.29
N THR A 92 -32.69 -25.09 -29.65
CA THR A 92 -34.12 -25.22 -29.97
C THR A 92 -34.42 -24.81 -31.41
N LEU A 93 -33.86 -23.70 -31.90
CA LEU A 93 -34.01 -23.30 -33.31
C LEU A 93 -33.39 -24.31 -34.28
N ARG A 94 -32.27 -24.95 -33.91
CA ARG A 94 -31.67 -26.00 -34.74
C ARG A 94 -32.58 -27.22 -34.83
N GLU A 95 -33.21 -27.63 -33.74
CA GLU A 95 -34.18 -28.74 -33.72
C GLU A 95 -35.37 -28.43 -34.64
N ILE A 96 -35.98 -27.24 -34.49
CA ILE A 96 -37.08 -26.78 -35.34
C ILE A 96 -36.67 -26.75 -36.82
N LEU A 97 -35.45 -26.30 -37.13
CA LEU A 97 -34.95 -26.29 -38.50
C LEU A 97 -34.84 -27.69 -39.10
N VAL A 98 -34.35 -28.67 -38.32
CA VAL A 98 -34.25 -30.08 -38.76
C VAL A 98 -35.64 -30.65 -39.00
N GLU A 99 -36.58 -30.41 -38.08
CA GLU A 99 -37.98 -30.85 -38.22
C GLU A 99 -38.63 -30.26 -39.47
N LYS A 100 -38.62 -28.92 -39.63
CA LYS A 100 -39.17 -28.25 -40.82
C LYS A 100 -38.50 -28.71 -42.10
N GLN A 101 -37.20 -28.97 -42.09
CA GLN A 101 -36.47 -29.48 -43.25
C GLN A 101 -36.94 -30.88 -43.65
N ASN A 102 -37.22 -31.76 -42.68
CA ASN A 102 -37.80 -33.08 -42.94
C ASN A 102 -39.21 -32.98 -43.53
N VAL A 103 -40.07 -32.10 -42.97
CA VAL A 103 -41.43 -31.88 -43.50
C VAL A 103 -41.36 -31.36 -44.95
N ILE A 104 -40.51 -30.37 -45.23
CA ILE A 104 -40.30 -29.85 -46.60
C ILE A 104 -39.79 -30.93 -47.54
N GLN A 105 -38.89 -31.82 -47.08
CA GLN A 105 -38.39 -32.92 -47.90
C GLN A 105 -39.52 -33.90 -48.26
N ASN A 106 -40.38 -34.24 -47.30
CA ASN A 106 -41.54 -35.10 -47.53
C ASN A 106 -42.56 -34.44 -48.48
N MET A 107 -42.93 -33.18 -48.23
CA MET A 107 -43.84 -32.42 -49.10
C MET A 107 -43.28 -32.20 -50.51
N SER A 108 -41.96 -32.04 -50.65
CA SER A 108 -41.30 -31.90 -51.96
C SER A 108 -41.35 -33.19 -52.78
N ARG A 109 -41.40 -34.36 -52.13
CA ARG A 109 -41.59 -35.64 -52.83
C ARG A 109 -43.00 -35.77 -53.39
N GLU A 110 -43.99 -35.22 -52.70
CA GLU A 110 -45.40 -35.24 -53.09
C GLU A 110 -45.76 -34.16 -54.13
N ALA A 111 -45.23 -32.94 -54.00
CA ALA A 111 -45.52 -31.80 -54.87
C ALA A 111 -44.39 -31.57 -55.89
N ARG A 112 -44.31 -32.43 -56.90
CA ARG A 112 -43.29 -32.33 -57.97
C ARG A 112 -43.54 -31.18 -58.96
N THR A 113 -44.80 -30.82 -59.18
CA THR A 113 -45.17 -29.80 -60.16
C THR A 113 -45.17 -28.40 -59.50
N PRO A 114 -44.53 -27.40 -60.12
CA PRO A 114 -44.56 -26.01 -59.63
C PRO A 114 -45.99 -25.45 -59.54
N SER A 115 -46.26 -24.63 -58.52
CA SER A 115 -47.57 -24.00 -58.30
C SER A 115 -48.03 -23.16 -59.50
N ASN A 116 -47.12 -22.50 -60.20
CA ASN A 116 -47.46 -21.62 -61.32
C ASN A 116 -48.00 -22.41 -62.52
N ILE A 117 -47.35 -23.53 -62.86
CA ILE A 117 -47.76 -24.41 -63.97
C ILE A 117 -49.14 -25.03 -63.67
N LEU A 118 -49.38 -25.42 -62.41
CA LEU A 118 -50.68 -25.95 -62.00
C LEU A 118 -51.78 -24.89 -62.11
N ARG A 119 -51.48 -23.64 -61.74
CA ARG A 119 -52.42 -22.52 -61.83
C ARG A 119 -52.77 -22.18 -63.28
N GLU A 120 -51.77 -22.07 -64.15
CA GLU A 120 -51.96 -21.79 -65.58
C GLU A 120 -52.79 -22.88 -66.28
N GLU A 121 -52.55 -24.16 -65.96
CA GLU A 121 -53.31 -25.27 -66.54
C GLU A 121 -54.75 -25.34 -66.00
N ILE A 122 -54.99 -24.97 -64.73
CA ILE A 122 -56.35 -24.86 -64.17
C ILE A 122 -57.11 -23.73 -64.88
N GLU A 123 -56.53 -22.53 -64.95
CA GLU A 123 -57.14 -21.36 -65.60
C GLU A 123 -57.46 -21.64 -67.07
N ARG A 124 -56.58 -22.36 -67.78
CA ARG A 124 -56.82 -22.79 -69.17
C ARG A 124 -58.02 -23.74 -69.29
N LEU A 125 -58.13 -24.72 -68.38
CA LEU A 125 -59.23 -25.69 -68.38
C LEU A 125 -60.56 -25.05 -67.96
N GLU A 126 -60.54 -24.10 -67.03
CA GLU A 126 -61.70 -23.30 -66.63
C GLU A 126 -62.17 -22.39 -67.78
N TRP A 127 -61.24 -21.73 -68.47
CA TRP A 127 -61.55 -20.94 -69.66
C TRP A 127 -62.16 -21.80 -70.76
N MET A 128 -61.66 -23.03 -70.95
CA MET A 128 -62.18 -23.98 -71.92
C MET A 128 -63.62 -24.42 -71.59
N LEU A 129 -63.95 -24.61 -70.31
CA LEU A 129 -65.34 -24.87 -69.86
C LEU A 129 -66.26 -23.67 -70.09
N GLN A 130 -65.76 -22.44 -69.95
CA GLN A 130 -66.56 -21.22 -70.13
C GLN A 130 -66.82 -20.87 -71.60
N THR A 131 -65.89 -21.19 -72.50
CA THR A 131 -65.89 -20.66 -73.88
C THR A 131 -66.21 -21.69 -74.97
N ARG A 132 -66.22 -22.99 -74.66
CA ARG A 132 -66.50 -24.06 -75.64
C ARG A 132 -67.75 -24.84 -75.30
N VAL A 133 -68.49 -25.27 -76.32
CA VAL A 133 -69.58 -26.23 -76.18
C VAL A 133 -68.96 -27.63 -76.11
N LEU A 134 -69.02 -28.25 -74.94
CA LEU A 134 -68.47 -29.57 -74.67
C LEU A 134 -69.61 -30.58 -74.46
N SER A 135 -69.34 -31.86 -74.66
CA SER A 135 -70.27 -32.91 -74.23
C SER A 135 -70.22 -33.09 -72.71
N ILE A 136 -71.31 -33.57 -72.10
CA ILE A 136 -71.41 -33.83 -70.65
C ILE A 136 -70.26 -34.75 -70.15
N GLU A 137 -69.82 -35.71 -70.97
CA GLU A 137 -68.70 -36.58 -70.62
C GLU A 137 -67.36 -35.85 -70.61
N GLU A 138 -67.13 -34.96 -71.57
CA GLU A 138 -65.91 -34.15 -71.67
C GLU A 138 -65.85 -33.09 -70.57
N GLU A 139 -66.97 -32.44 -70.25
CA GLU A 139 -67.07 -31.54 -69.11
C GLU A 139 -66.72 -32.26 -67.80
N ASN A 140 -67.28 -33.45 -67.57
CA ASN A 140 -66.94 -34.25 -66.38
C ASN A 140 -65.45 -34.63 -66.32
N ARG A 141 -64.83 -34.95 -67.45
CA ARG A 141 -63.38 -35.23 -67.51
C ARG A 141 -62.55 -33.99 -67.19
N VAL A 142 -62.93 -32.83 -67.71
CA VAL A 142 -62.26 -31.55 -67.44
C VAL A 142 -62.42 -31.16 -65.96
N ILE A 143 -63.62 -31.31 -65.39
CA ILE A 143 -63.90 -31.05 -63.97
C ILE A 143 -63.08 -31.97 -63.06
N GLN A 144 -62.99 -33.27 -63.38
CA GLN A 144 -62.14 -34.20 -62.61
C GLN A 144 -60.65 -33.86 -62.72
N LYS A 145 -60.20 -33.41 -63.89
CA LYS A 145 -58.82 -32.96 -64.10
C LYS A 145 -58.52 -31.70 -63.30
N ILE A 146 -59.42 -30.71 -63.31
CA ILE A 146 -59.33 -29.49 -62.49
C ILE A 146 -59.25 -29.89 -61.01
N LYS A 147 -60.15 -30.73 -60.50
CA LYS A 147 -60.15 -31.17 -59.09
C LYS A 147 -58.80 -31.79 -58.66
N ARG A 148 -58.20 -32.63 -59.52
CA ARG A 148 -56.86 -33.20 -59.28
C ARG A 148 -55.79 -32.12 -59.26
N LEU A 149 -55.78 -31.23 -60.25
CA LEU A 149 -54.82 -30.13 -60.34
C LEU A 149 -54.94 -29.16 -59.16
N SER A 150 -56.16 -28.81 -58.73
CA SER A 150 -56.40 -27.96 -57.56
C SER A 150 -55.86 -28.59 -56.28
N SER A 151 -56.02 -29.91 -56.09
CA SER A 151 -55.42 -30.59 -54.93
C SER A 151 -53.88 -30.59 -54.95
N LEU A 152 -53.28 -30.69 -56.13
CA LEU A 152 -51.82 -30.59 -56.30
C LEU A 152 -51.34 -29.15 -56.08
N LEU A 153 -52.12 -28.17 -56.52
CA LEU A 153 -51.83 -26.75 -56.33
C LEU A 153 -51.82 -26.40 -54.85
N GLU A 154 -52.81 -26.86 -54.09
CA GLU A 154 -52.89 -26.66 -52.64
C GLU A 154 -51.65 -27.22 -51.93
N LYS A 155 -51.20 -28.43 -52.30
CA LYS A 155 -49.95 -29.02 -51.77
C LYS A 155 -48.72 -28.21 -52.14
N ALA A 156 -48.63 -27.74 -53.38
CA ALA A 156 -47.50 -26.92 -53.86
C ALA A 156 -47.45 -25.55 -53.16
N GLU A 157 -48.60 -24.93 -52.89
CA GLU A 157 -48.69 -23.68 -52.14
C GLU A 157 -48.33 -23.86 -50.66
N LYS A 158 -48.77 -24.95 -50.00
CA LYS A 158 -48.34 -25.30 -48.64
C LYS A 158 -46.83 -25.49 -48.57
N LEU A 159 -46.25 -26.22 -49.52
CA LEU A 159 -44.79 -26.39 -49.62
C LEU A 159 -44.07 -25.05 -49.79
N ARG A 160 -44.60 -24.14 -50.60
CA ARG A 160 -44.02 -22.80 -50.78
C ARG A 160 -44.05 -21.99 -49.48
N LYS A 161 -45.14 -22.04 -48.72
CA LYS A 161 -45.24 -21.36 -47.41
C LYS A 161 -44.20 -21.87 -46.43
N GLU A 162 -44.09 -23.19 -46.27
CA GLU A 162 -43.09 -23.82 -45.39
C GLU A 162 -41.64 -23.51 -45.82
N LYS A 163 -41.38 -23.42 -47.13
CA LYS A 163 -40.09 -22.97 -47.67
C LYS A 163 -39.78 -21.51 -47.35
N ASN A 164 -40.78 -20.63 -47.23
CA ASN A 164 -40.55 -19.26 -46.80
C ASN A 164 -40.29 -19.20 -45.29
N GLU A 165 -41.08 -19.91 -44.49
CA GLU A 165 -40.91 -19.97 -43.03
C GLU A 165 -39.51 -20.51 -42.64
N ILE A 166 -39.01 -21.54 -43.32
CA ILE A 166 -37.65 -22.04 -43.03
C ILE A 166 -36.56 -21.01 -43.38
N LEU A 167 -36.78 -20.13 -44.36
CA LEU A 167 -35.84 -19.04 -44.67
C LEU A 167 -35.81 -18.01 -43.54
N GLU A 168 -36.98 -17.66 -42.99
CA GLU A 168 -37.08 -16.77 -41.83
C GLU A 168 -36.38 -17.38 -40.61
N VAL A 169 -36.66 -18.64 -40.28
CA VAL A 169 -36.01 -19.35 -39.17
C VAL A 169 -34.50 -19.44 -39.39
N LYS A 170 -34.02 -19.66 -40.62
CA LYS A 170 -32.58 -19.64 -40.95
C LYS A 170 -31.96 -18.25 -40.74
N ALA A 171 -32.67 -17.18 -41.08
CA ALA A 171 -32.21 -15.82 -40.84
C ALA A 171 -32.08 -15.53 -39.33
N PHE A 172 -33.09 -15.90 -38.53
CA PHE A 172 -33.03 -15.80 -37.07
C PHE A 172 -31.91 -16.67 -36.46
N TYR A 173 -31.72 -17.89 -36.95
CA TYR A 173 -30.61 -18.75 -36.53
C TYR A 173 -29.25 -18.10 -36.79
N SER A 174 -29.09 -17.51 -37.98
CA SER A 174 -27.85 -16.82 -38.36
C SER A 174 -27.58 -15.60 -37.50
N SER A 175 -28.59 -14.75 -37.24
CA SER A 175 -28.42 -13.56 -36.39
C SER A 175 -28.04 -13.96 -34.97
N LEU A 176 -28.72 -14.95 -34.39
CA LEU A 176 -28.45 -15.43 -33.04
C LEU A 176 -27.05 -16.06 -32.93
N ARG A 177 -26.61 -16.78 -33.97
CA ARG A 177 -25.25 -17.32 -34.06
C ARG A 177 -24.20 -16.22 -34.04
N ILE A 178 -24.42 -15.10 -34.73
CA ILE A 178 -23.54 -13.92 -34.70
C ILE A 178 -23.51 -13.34 -33.29
N GLN A 179 -24.66 -13.14 -32.65
CA GLN A 179 -24.72 -12.63 -31.28
C GLN A 179 -23.95 -13.52 -30.28
N VAL A 180 -24.06 -14.84 -30.38
CA VAL A 180 -23.29 -15.78 -29.55
C VAL A 180 -21.80 -15.67 -29.79
N LYS A 181 -21.37 -15.50 -31.05
CA LYS A 181 -19.96 -15.27 -31.40
C LYS A 181 -19.45 -13.96 -30.79
N ASP A 182 -20.21 -12.89 -30.89
CA ASP A 182 -19.86 -11.58 -30.33
C ASP A 182 -19.76 -11.65 -28.80
N LEU A 183 -20.74 -12.25 -28.12
CA LEU A 183 -20.68 -12.49 -26.67
C LEU A 183 -19.48 -13.34 -26.27
N THR A 184 -19.14 -14.36 -27.05
CA THR A 184 -17.96 -15.19 -26.82
C THR A 184 -16.67 -14.36 -26.90
N SER A 185 -16.56 -13.47 -27.89
CA SER A 185 -15.41 -12.57 -28.03
C SER A 185 -15.30 -11.59 -26.86
N LYS A 186 -16.42 -10.97 -26.45
CA LYS A 186 -16.47 -10.06 -25.28
C LYS A 186 -16.05 -10.78 -24.00
N LEU A 187 -16.55 -11.98 -23.75
CA LEU A 187 -16.18 -12.79 -22.59
C LEU A 187 -14.69 -13.16 -22.57
N ASN A 188 -14.10 -13.47 -23.73
CA ASN A 188 -12.68 -13.76 -23.83
C ASN A 188 -11.83 -12.53 -23.52
N ASN A 189 -12.21 -11.36 -24.03
CA ASN A 189 -11.52 -10.09 -23.74
C ASN A 189 -11.61 -9.76 -22.23
N MET A 190 -12.81 -9.84 -21.65
CA MET A 190 -13.00 -9.62 -20.21
C MET A 190 -12.20 -10.62 -19.37
N ARG A 191 -12.11 -11.89 -19.78
CA ARG A 191 -11.27 -12.89 -19.10
C ARG A 191 -9.79 -12.47 -19.12
N GLY A 192 -9.31 -11.94 -20.24
CA GLY A 192 -7.96 -11.40 -20.36
C GLY A 192 -7.73 -10.22 -19.40
N GLU A 193 -8.66 -9.28 -19.34
CA GLU A 193 -8.61 -8.13 -18.43
C GLU A 193 -8.63 -8.54 -16.96
N ILE A 194 -9.51 -9.47 -16.58
CA ILE A 194 -9.56 -10.06 -15.23
C ILE A 194 -8.23 -10.72 -14.89
N GLY A 195 -7.62 -11.44 -15.84
CA GLY A 195 -6.30 -12.04 -15.70
C GLY A 195 -5.22 -10.99 -15.41
N ARG A 196 -5.18 -9.92 -16.20
CA ARG A 196 -4.24 -8.80 -16.02
C ARG A 196 -4.40 -8.13 -14.66
N LEU A 197 -5.63 -7.78 -14.27
CA LEU A 197 -5.91 -7.19 -12.95
C LEU A 197 -5.55 -8.12 -11.80
N THR A 198 -5.70 -9.43 -12.00
CA THR A 198 -5.29 -10.45 -11.01
C THR A 198 -3.77 -10.44 -10.82
N ALA A 199 -3.01 -10.39 -11.92
CA ALA A 199 -1.54 -10.30 -11.86
C ALA A 199 -1.06 -8.98 -11.24
N GLU A 200 -1.65 -7.84 -11.63
CA GLU A 200 -1.34 -6.53 -11.05
C GLU A 200 -1.61 -6.49 -9.55
N ARG A 201 -2.75 -7.03 -9.10
CA ARG A 201 -3.10 -7.18 -7.68
C ARG A 201 -2.02 -7.96 -6.93
N ASP A 202 -1.54 -9.08 -7.50
CA ASP A 202 -0.57 -9.94 -6.83
C ASP A 202 0.81 -9.29 -6.76
N LYS A 203 1.22 -8.58 -7.81
CA LYS A 203 2.43 -7.75 -7.79
C LYS A 203 2.37 -6.68 -6.70
N ILE A 204 1.25 -5.95 -6.59
CA ILE A 204 1.08 -4.93 -5.55
C ILE A 204 1.06 -5.54 -4.15
N LYS A 205 0.47 -6.73 -3.98
CA LYS A 205 0.52 -7.45 -2.69
C LYS A 205 1.96 -7.82 -2.30
N GLN A 206 2.77 -8.29 -3.24
CA GLN A 206 4.19 -8.59 -3.00
C GLN A 206 4.95 -7.32 -2.59
N GLN A 207 4.79 -6.23 -3.36
CA GLN A 207 5.38 -4.93 -3.04
C GLN A 207 4.95 -4.43 -1.65
N LEU A 208 3.68 -4.58 -1.29
CA LEU A 208 3.17 -4.20 0.02
C LEU A 208 3.84 -5.00 1.13
N ASN A 209 3.98 -6.32 0.96
CA ASN A 209 4.60 -7.17 1.98
C ASN A 209 6.08 -6.81 2.19
N GLU A 210 6.82 -6.58 1.11
CA GLU A 210 8.22 -6.14 1.19
C GLU A 210 8.35 -4.78 1.87
N LEU A 211 7.48 -3.83 1.50
CA LEU A 211 7.50 -2.49 2.07
C LEU A 211 7.09 -2.47 3.55
N VAL A 212 6.14 -3.32 3.95
CA VAL A 212 5.76 -3.51 5.35
C VAL A 212 6.93 -4.05 6.17
N LYS A 213 7.70 -5.02 5.64
CA LYS A 213 8.91 -5.52 6.32
C LYS A 213 9.92 -4.39 6.53
N LYS A 214 10.30 -3.69 5.45
CA LYS A 214 11.22 -2.53 5.53
C LYS A 214 10.75 -1.47 6.52
N TYR A 215 9.45 -1.18 6.55
CA TYR A 215 8.86 -0.23 7.50
C TYR A 215 8.98 -0.72 8.96
N LEU A 216 8.75 -2.00 9.22
CA LEU A 216 8.85 -2.57 10.56
C LEU A 216 10.30 -2.61 11.04
N ASP A 217 11.22 -3.04 10.19
CA ASP A 217 12.66 -3.07 10.49
C ASP A 217 13.13 -1.66 10.85
N LEU A 218 12.86 -0.67 9.98
CA LEU A 218 13.22 0.73 10.23
C LEU A 218 12.53 1.31 11.49
N LYS A 219 11.28 0.91 11.77
CA LYS A 219 10.59 1.33 12.99
C LYS A 219 11.31 0.81 14.25
N ASN A 220 11.79 -0.43 14.21
CA ASN A 220 12.51 -1.03 15.33
C ASN A 220 13.90 -0.39 15.49
N ASP A 221 14.62 -0.16 14.39
CA ASP A 221 15.93 0.53 14.42
C ASP A 221 15.82 1.93 15.02
N ILE A 222 14.81 2.70 14.61
CA ILE A 222 14.52 4.02 15.18
C ILE A 222 14.24 3.92 16.69
N GLN A 223 13.54 2.88 17.14
CA GLN A 223 13.23 2.70 18.56
C GLN A 223 14.52 2.42 19.34
N VAL A 224 15.34 1.48 18.88
CA VAL A 224 16.62 1.13 19.51
C VAL A 224 17.54 2.34 19.58
N LYS A 225 17.70 3.09 18.47
CA LYS A 225 18.52 4.32 18.44
C LYS A 225 17.95 5.43 19.32
N GLN A 226 16.63 5.54 19.45
CA GLN A 226 16.04 6.51 20.37
C GLN A 226 16.36 6.14 21.82
N ASP A 227 16.32 4.86 22.16
CA ASP A 227 16.63 4.38 23.50
C ASP A 227 18.12 4.58 23.84
N THR A 228 19.03 4.39 22.88
CA THR A 228 20.47 4.71 23.06
C THR A 228 20.71 6.21 23.25
N VAL A 229 20.02 7.07 22.49
CA VAL A 229 20.09 8.54 22.68
C VAL A 229 19.61 8.95 24.07
N ASN A 230 18.54 8.31 24.57
CA ASN A 230 18.03 8.56 25.92
C ASN A 230 19.04 8.12 26.98
N ALA A 231 19.66 6.95 26.82
CA ALA A 231 20.69 6.45 27.73
C ALA A 231 21.93 7.37 27.78
N ILE A 232 22.45 7.77 26.61
CA ILE A 232 23.58 8.71 26.52
C ILE A 232 23.23 10.07 27.16
N SER A 233 21.98 10.53 27.01
CA SER A 233 21.55 11.79 27.63
C SER A 233 21.57 11.72 29.15
N LYS A 234 21.11 10.61 29.73
CA LYS A 234 21.20 10.36 31.18
C LYS A 234 22.65 10.29 31.65
N GLU A 235 23.51 9.58 30.93
CA GLU A 235 24.93 9.48 31.28
C GLU A 235 25.63 10.85 31.26
N ILE A 236 25.29 11.72 30.29
CA ILE A 236 25.77 13.10 30.26
C ILE A 236 25.26 13.89 31.47
N GLU A 237 24.01 13.73 31.88
CA GLU A 237 23.43 14.41 33.07
C GLU A 237 24.14 13.96 34.37
N ASP A 238 24.36 12.65 34.52
CA ASP A 238 25.08 12.08 35.67
C ASP A 238 26.53 12.58 35.74
N LEU A 239 27.25 12.55 34.61
CA LEU A 239 28.61 13.07 34.52
C LEU A 239 28.67 14.58 34.75
N THR A 240 27.67 15.33 34.31
CA THR A 240 27.58 16.78 34.55
C THR A 240 27.38 17.06 36.03
N SER A 241 26.55 16.28 36.72
CA SER A 241 26.35 16.39 38.17
C SER A 241 27.63 16.05 38.93
N LYS A 242 28.33 14.97 38.55
CA LYS A 242 29.63 14.61 39.11
C LYS A 242 30.68 15.70 38.89
N LEU A 243 30.69 16.32 37.70
CA LEU A 243 31.59 17.42 37.38
C LEU A 243 31.35 18.64 38.27
N ASN A 244 30.09 18.99 38.54
CA ASN A 244 29.74 20.09 39.44
C ASN A 244 30.21 19.80 40.88
N GLY A 245 29.95 18.59 41.40
CA GLY A 245 30.43 18.19 42.73
C GLY A 245 31.95 18.20 42.85
N LEU A 246 32.69 17.77 41.82
CA LEU A 246 34.15 17.87 41.80
C LEU A 246 34.64 19.33 41.80
N ARG A 247 33.95 20.23 41.07
CA ARG A 247 34.29 21.66 41.08
C ARG A 247 34.06 22.30 42.44
N GLU A 248 32.96 21.95 43.10
CA GLU A 248 32.68 22.39 44.47
C GLU A 248 33.75 21.90 45.44
N LYS A 249 34.14 20.61 45.36
CA LYS A 249 35.24 20.05 46.16
C LYS A 249 36.57 20.76 45.92
N VAL A 250 36.93 21.04 44.66
CA VAL A 250 38.14 21.82 44.35
C VAL A 250 38.04 23.23 44.93
N SER A 251 36.88 23.86 44.85
CA SER A 251 36.67 25.19 45.43
C SER A 251 36.80 25.19 46.96
N SER A 252 36.28 24.17 47.66
CA SER A 252 36.42 24.07 49.12
C SER A 252 37.86 23.79 49.53
N LEU A 253 38.53 22.85 48.86
CA LEU A 253 39.95 22.54 49.10
C LEU A 253 40.84 23.76 48.83
N ASN A 254 40.55 24.58 47.80
CA ASN A 254 41.28 25.82 47.57
C ASN A 254 41.09 26.83 48.71
N LYS A 255 39.87 26.98 49.24
CA LYS A 255 39.62 27.84 50.42
C LYS A 255 40.35 27.32 51.66
N GLU A 256 40.36 26.01 51.88
CA GLU A 256 41.10 25.37 52.97
C GLU A 256 42.62 25.56 52.80
N LEU A 257 43.13 25.41 51.57
CA LEU A 257 44.54 25.65 51.24
C LEU A 257 44.95 27.10 51.53
N GLU A 258 44.08 28.06 51.17
CA GLU A 258 44.30 29.49 51.41
C GLU A 258 44.30 29.82 52.90
N LYS A 259 43.32 29.30 53.66
CA LYS A 259 43.29 29.36 55.13
C LYS A 259 44.54 28.75 55.76
N ALA A 260 44.97 27.57 55.31
CA ALA A 260 46.13 26.86 55.85
C ALA A 260 47.45 27.62 55.57
N ARG A 261 47.60 28.19 54.37
CA ARG A 261 48.74 29.04 54.00
C ARG A 261 48.78 30.32 54.82
N LEU A 262 47.65 31.02 54.97
CA LEU A 262 47.54 32.21 55.82
C LEU A 262 47.88 31.89 57.28
N GLY A 263 47.35 30.80 57.81
CA GLY A 263 47.68 30.32 59.16
C GLY A 263 49.17 30.00 59.34
N MET A 264 49.82 29.41 58.33
CA MET A 264 51.27 29.16 58.37
C MET A 264 52.07 30.47 58.37
N VAL A 265 51.74 31.43 57.51
CA VAL A 265 52.39 32.75 57.44
C VAL A 265 52.16 33.55 58.73
N LEU A 266 50.96 33.52 59.30
CA LEU A 266 50.64 34.12 60.60
C LEU A 266 51.48 33.49 61.71
N ASN A 267 51.58 32.16 61.77
CA ASN A 267 52.38 31.49 62.79
C ASN A 267 53.89 31.79 62.65
N MET A 268 54.42 31.85 61.42
CA MET A 268 55.80 32.29 61.18
C MET A 268 56.02 33.73 61.65
N LYS A 269 55.12 34.66 61.29
CA LYS A 269 55.18 36.04 61.78
C LYS A 269 55.02 36.14 63.30
N LYS A 270 54.13 35.35 63.91
CA LYS A 270 53.97 35.26 65.38
C LYS A 270 55.28 34.80 66.04
N GLN A 271 55.95 33.80 65.49
CA GLN A 271 57.26 33.34 65.98
C GLN A 271 58.34 34.40 65.84
N GLU A 272 58.46 35.07 64.68
CA GLU A 272 59.41 36.19 64.48
C GLU A 272 59.16 37.36 65.44
N ILE A 273 57.89 37.67 65.70
CA ILE A 273 57.50 38.74 66.63
C ILE A 273 57.79 38.32 68.09
N LEU A 274 57.58 37.06 68.46
CA LEU A 274 57.92 36.52 69.78
C LEU A 274 59.44 36.48 70.02
N GLU A 275 60.23 36.13 69.00
CA GLU A 275 61.70 36.22 69.04
C GLU A 275 62.19 37.67 69.14
N LYS A 276 61.50 38.64 68.52
CA LYS A 276 61.78 40.07 68.71
C LYS A 276 61.36 40.58 70.10
N ALA A 277 60.28 40.05 70.66
CA ALA A 277 59.76 40.42 71.98
C ALA A 277 60.66 39.93 73.14
N SER A 278 61.27 38.74 73.00
CA SER A 278 62.23 38.20 73.98
C SER A 278 63.54 39.02 74.05
N GLY A 279 63.86 39.80 73.02
CA GLY A 279 64.99 40.73 72.96
C GLY A 279 64.78 42.11 73.62
N LYS A 280 63.68 42.34 74.36
CA LYS A 280 63.32 43.62 75.04
C LYS A 280 63.12 44.84 74.12
N LYS A 281 62.58 44.68 72.90
CA LYS A 281 62.12 45.80 72.07
C LYS A 281 60.59 45.98 72.18
N ARG A 282 60.11 47.24 72.14
CA ARG A 282 58.67 47.56 72.16
C ARG A 282 58.01 47.08 70.86
N LEU A 283 56.92 46.34 70.98
CA LEU A 283 56.08 45.89 69.87
C LEU A 283 55.24 47.05 69.32
N THR A 284 55.05 47.10 68.00
CA THR A 284 54.14 48.03 67.33
C THR A 284 52.69 47.53 67.38
N ILE A 285 51.72 48.45 67.22
CA ILE A 285 50.27 48.14 67.28
C ILE A 285 49.89 47.07 66.23
N ASP A 286 50.50 47.13 65.05
CA ASP A 286 50.28 46.15 63.99
C ASP A 286 50.89 44.77 64.34
N GLU A 287 52.00 44.72 65.08
CA GLU A 287 52.61 43.47 65.56
C GLU A 287 51.77 42.81 66.66
N LEU A 288 51.14 43.60 67.54
CA LEU A 288 50.16 43.09 68.51
C LEU A 288 48.90 42.57 67.82
N LYS A 289 48.42 43.25 66.78
CA LYS A 289 47.27 42.82 65.99
C LYS A 289 47.50 41.46 65.31
N ILE A 290 48.73 41.21 64.84
CA ILE A 290 49.13 39.92 64.26
C ILE A 290 49.22 38.81 65.31
N ILE A 291 49.65 39.10 66.55
CA ILE A 291 49.72 38.12 67.64
C ILE A 291 48.32 37.62 68.05
N TYR A 292 47.35 38.53 68.16
CA TYR A 292 46.00 38.22 68.64
C TYR A 292 44.97 37.90 67.55
N GLY A 293 45.27 38.16 66.28
CA GLY A 293 44.36 37.85 65.17
C GLY A 293 44.29 36.35 64.85
N GLU A 294 43.08 35.91 64.51
CA GLU A 294 42.78 34.60 63.91
C GLU A 294 43.05 34.64 62.40
N PRO A 295 43.33 33.50 61.74
CA PRO A 295 43.49 33.46 60.28
C PRO A 295 42.30 34.03 59.51
N GLU A 296 41.11 33.98 60.10
CA GLU A 296 39.85 34.45 59.52
C GLU A 296 39.72 35.98 59.51
N ASP A 297 40.40 36.68 60.43
CA ASP A 297 40.42 38.15 60.50
C ASP A 297 41.20 38.82 59.37
N PHE A 298 41.97 38.03 58.60
CA PHE A 298 42.81 38.48 57.49
C PHE A 298 42.36 37.92 56.13
N MET A 299 41.29 37.13 56.10
CA MET A 299 40.64 36.71 54.85
C MET A 299 39.74 37.86 54.38
N GLU A 300 39.92 38.37 53.16
CA GLU A 300 38.94 39.30 52.60
C GLU A 300 37.61 38.56 52.38
N GLU A 301 36.50 39.13 52.88
CA GLU A 301 35.15 38.67 52.54
C GLU A 301 34.91 38.94 51.04
N GLN A 302 34.95 37.88 50.23
CA GLN A 302 34.45 37.88 48.85
C GLN A 302 33.47 36.73 48.61
#